data_AF-X1MV09-F1
#
_entry.id   AF-X1MV09-F1
#
_cell.length_a   1.000
_cell.length_b   1.000
_cell.length_c   1.000
_cell.angle_alpha   90.00
_cell.angle_beta   90.00
_cell.angle_gamma   90.00
#
_symmetry.space_group_name_H-M   'P 1'
#
loop_
_entity.id
_entity.type
_entity.pdbx_description
1 polymer ?
#
loop_
_entity_poly.entity_id
_entity_poly.type
_entity_poly.pdbx_seq_one_letter_code
_entity_poly.pdbx_strand_id
1 'polypeptide(L)'
;MNPYKEWILLDRIPHLGAKKCRELIEHFGSPQKVLAASLKELSTIPGLNKEAITYLNRKTSEIDIREDLKRLDELNGRIVH
;
A
#
# COMPACT_ATOMS: atom_id res chain seq x y z
N MET A 1 -12.83 0.74 9.94
CA MET A 1 -11.53 0.33 9.35
C MET A 1 -11.02 1.53 8.56
N ASN A 2 -9.82 2.05 8.86
CA ASN A 2 -9.28 3.27 8.24
C ASN A 2 -8.64 2.93 6.87
N PRO A 3 -9.23 3.34 5.74
CA PRO A 3 -8.68 3.04 4.39
C PRO A 3 -7.33 3.71 4.13
N TYR A 4 -6.95 4.69 4.96
CA TYR A 4 -5.70 5.43 4.85
C TYR A 4 -4.48 4.61 5.26
N LYS A 5 -4.66 3.64 6.17
CA LYS A 5 -3.58 2.78 6.65
C LYS A 5 -2.85 2.11 5.48
N GLU A 6 -3.62 1.63 4.52
CA GLU A 6 -3.11 0.85 3.41
C GLU A 6 -2.52 1.73 2.31
N TRP A 7 -3.06 2.92 2.13
CA TRP A 7 -2.46 3.94 1.27
C TRP A 7 -1.07 4.36 1.77
N ILE A 8 -0.91 4.60 3.07
CA ILE A 8 0.40 4.94 3.67
C ILE A 8 1.39 3.79 3.48
N LEU A 9 0.94 2.56 3.70
CA LEU A 9 1.76 1.36 3.49
C LEU A 9 2.21 1.24 2.03
N LEU A 10 1.30 1.43 1.07
CA LEU A 10 1.64 1.44 -0.35
C LEU A 10 2.63 2.55 -0.70
N ASP A 11 2.40 3.75 -0.21
CA ASP A 11 3.26 4.92 -0.45
C ASP A 11 4.68 4.72 0.11
N ARG A 12 4.79 4.04 1.26
CA ARG A 12 6.07 3.71 1.88
C ARG A 12 6.83 2.58 1.18
N ILE A 13 6.24 1.90 0.20
CA ILE A 13 6.94 0.84 -0.54
C ILE A 13 7.82 1.47 -1.61
N PRO A 14 9.16 1.39 -1.46
CA PRO A 14 10.07 1.88 -2.48
C PRO A 14 9.86 1.07 -3.77
N HIS A 15 10.07 1.71 -4.91
CA HIS A 15 9.89 1.12 -6.25
C HIS A 15 8.42 0.86 -6.66
N LEU A 16 7.44 1.28 -5.86
CA LEU A 16 6.02 1.28 -6.19
C LEU A 16 5.59 2.67 -6.73
N GLY A 17 5.72 2.89 -8.03
CA GLY A 17 5.33 4.17 -8.63
C GLY A 17 3.80 4.38 -8.67
N ALA A 18 3.35 5.63 -8.74
CA ALA A 18 1.91 5.98 -8.76
C ALA A 18 1.09 5.25 -9.83
N LYS A 19 1.67 5.03 -11.03
CA LYS A 19 1.04 4.24 -12.11
C LYS A 19 0.78 2.79 -11.69
N LYS A 20 1.71 2.19 -10.94
CA LYS A 20 1.62 0.81 -10.44
C LYS A 20 0.62 0.69 -9.30
N CYS A 21 0.64 1.63 -8.37
CA CYS A 21 -0.37 1.69 -7.30
C CYS A 21 -1.78 1.72 -7.89
N ARG A 22 -1.99 2.53 -8.95
CA ARG A 22 -3.27 2.62 -9.62
C ARG A 22 -3.69 1.30 -10.26
N GLU A 23 -2.82 0.69 -11.07
CA GLU A 23 -3.07 -0.61 -11.69
C GLU A 23 -3.37 -1.71 -10.65
N LEU A 24 -2.65 -1.70 -9.52
CA LEU A 24 -2.88 -2.62 -8.42
C LEU A 24 -4.23 -2.39 -7.75
N ILE A 25 -4.60 -1.13 -7.48
CA ILE A 25 -5.91 -0.81 -6.91
C ILE A 25 -7.02 -1.14 -7.91
N GLU A 26 -6.82 -0.97 -9.22
CA GLU A 26 -7.79 -1.35 -10.25
C GLU A 26 -7.94 -2.88 -10.35
N HIS A 27 -6.84 -3.65 -10.27
CA HIS A 27 -6.88 -5.11 -10.30
C HIS A 27 -7.46 -5.74 -9.03
N PHE A 28 -6.98 -5.29 -7.87
CA PHE A 28 -7.37 -5.86 -6.57
C PHE A 28 -8.62 -5.18 -5.99
N GLY A 29 -9.00 -4.02 -6.49
CA GLY A 29 -10.14 -3.21 -6.05
C GLY A 29 -9.87 -2.35 -4.81
N SER A 30 -8.82 -2.61 -4.03
CA SER A 30 -8.50 -1.84 -2.82
C SER A 30 -7.05 -2.01 -2.37
N PRO A 31 -6.43 -0.98 -1.79
CA PRO A 31 -5.05 -1.06 -1.28
C PRO A 31 -4.87 -2.14 -0.19
N GLN A 32 -5.90 -2.45 0.62
CA GLN A 32 -5.90 -3.61 1.54
C GLN A 32 -5.64 -4.92 0.82
N LYS A 33 -6.36 -5.15 -0.28
CA LYS A 33 -6.23 -6.39 -1.05
C LYS A 33 -4.87 -6.47 -1.73
N VAL A 34 -4.29 -5.34 -2.12
CA VAL A 34 -2.92 -5.27 -2.67
C VAL A 34 -1.89 -5.68 -1.61
N LEU A 35 -2.00 -5.18 -0.38
CA LEU A 35 -1.08 -5.52 0.71
C LEU A 35 -1.27 -6.96 1.20
N ALA A 36 -2.49 -7.47 1.16
CA ALA A 36 -2.81 -8.85 1.48
C ALA A 36 -2.57 -9.83 0.31
N ALA A 37 -2.24 -9.32 -0.87
CA ALA A 37 -2.02 -10.14 -2.06
C ALA A 37 -0.75 -10.98 -1.91
N SER A 38 -0.81 -12.23 -2.37
CA SER A 38 0.35 -13.10 -2.40
C SER A 38 1.33 -12.71 -3.51
N LEU A 39 2.59 -13.13 -3.34
CA LEU A 39 3.69 -12.92 -4.28
C LEU A 39 3.32 -13.37 -5.72
N LYS A 40 2.58 -14.47 -5.85
CA LYS A 40 2.04 -14.97 -7.12
C LYS A 40 1.10 -13.97 -7.79
N GLU A 41 0.10 -13.48 -7.05
CA GLU A 41 -0.90 -12.53 -7.54
C GLU A 41 -0.24 -11.22 -7.99
N LEU A 42 0.70 -10.70 -7.19
CA LEU A 42 1.48 -9.52 -7.51
C LEU A 42 2.33 -9.74 -8.77
N SER A 43 2.93 -10.93 -8.93
CA SER A 43 3.74 -11.26 -10.11
C SER A 43 2.91 -11.40 -11.39
N THR A 44 1.58 -11.56 -11.29
CA THR A 44 0.71 -11.53 -12.47
C THR A 44 0.58 -10.14 -13.07
N ILE A 45 0.87 -9.10 -12.29
CA ILE A 45 0.68 -7.71 -12.70
C ILE A 45 1.80 -7.30 -13.67
N PRO A 46 1.48 -7.08 -14.96
CA PRO A 46 2.48 -6.83 -15.98
C PRO A 46 3.25 -5.53 -15.68
N GLY A 47 4.57 -5.65 -15.49
CA GLY A 47 5.49 -4.55 -15.21
C GLY A 47 5.69 -4.23 -13.72
N LEU A 48 5.12 -5.01 -12.79
CA LEU A 48 5.40 -4.83 -11.37
C LEU A 48 6.85 -5.26 -11.08
N ASN A 49 7.62 -4.39 -10.44
CA ASN A 49 9.02 -4.68 -10.16
C ASN A 49 9.13 -5.82 -9.15
N LYS A 50 9.96 -6.82 -9.45
CA LYS A 50 10.21 -7.96 -8.55
C LYS A 50 10.68 -7.51 -7.16
N GLU A 51 11.42 -6.40 -7.12
CA GLU A 51 11.85 -5.76 -5.87
C GLU A 51 10.65 -5.28 -5.03
N ALA A 52 9.69 -4.57 -5.64
CA ALA A 52 8.48 -4.13 -4.97
C ALA A 52 7.64 -5.31 -4.47
N ILE A 53 7.55 -6.40 -5.26
CA ILE A 53 6.86 -7.64 -4.87
C ILE A 53 7.52 -8.30 -3.66
N THR A 54 8.85 -8.37 -3.67
CA THR A 54 9.64 -8.93 -2.56
C THR A 54 9.50 -8.06 -1.31
N TYR A 55 9.48 -6.74 -1.48
CA TYR A 55 9.25 -5.78 -0.40
C TYR A 55 7.84 -5.92 0.19
N LEU A 56 6.82 -6.01 -0.67
CA LEU A 56 5.43 -6.25 -0.30
C LEU A 56 5.27 -7.54 0.50
N ASN A 57 5.99 -8.61 0.16
CA ASN A 57 5.87 -9.86 0.89
C ASN A 57 6.66 -9.87 2.21
N ARG A 58 7.85 -9.27 2.24
CA ARG A 58 8.77 -9.34 3.37
C ARG A 58 8.53 -8.26 4.43
N LYS A 59 8.28 -7.02 3.99
CA LYS A 59 8.27 -5.84 4.86
C LYS A 59 6.88 -5.38 5.27
N THR A 60 5.80 -5.72 4.58
CA THR A 60 4.43 -5.31 5.01
C THR A 60 4.09 -5.75 6.43
N SER A 61 4.67 -6.84 6.92
CA SER A 61 4.53 -7.30 8.30
C SER A 61 5.40 -6.52 9.30
N GLU A 62 6.51 -5.91 8.85
CA GLU A 62 7.48 -5.18 9.67
C GLU A 62 7.32 -3.65 9.61
N ILE A 63 6.55 -3.11 8.66
CA ILE A 63 6.31 -1.67 8.57
C ILE A 63 5.35 -1.26 9.68
N ASP A 64 5.91 -0.70 10.76
CA ASP A 64 5.13 0.00 11.77
C ASP A 64 4.69 1.36 11.21
N ILE A 65 3.39 1.45 10.92
CA ILE A 65 2.71 2.70 10.56
C ILE A 65 1.86 3.22 11.72
N ARG A 66 2.11 2.79 12.96
CA ARG A 66 1.32 3.27 14.10
C ARG A 66 1.54 4.76 14.31
N GLU A 67 2.77 5.24 14.14
CA GLU A 67 3.07 6.67 14.24
C GLU A 67 2.44 7.48 13.10
N ASP A 68 2.52 7.00 11.86
CA ASP A 68 1.89 7.66 10.72
C ASP A 68 0.36 7.71 10.87
N LEU A 69 -0.26 6.63 11.36
CA LEU A 69 -1.69 6.59 11.69
C LEU A 69 -2.06 7.53 12.83
N LYS A 70 -1.24 7.58 13.88
CA LYS A 70 -1.45 8.49 15.01
C LYS A 70 -1.41 9.93 14.54
N ARG A 71 -0.45 10.29 13.68
CA ARG A 71 -0.39 11.63 13.08
C ARG A 71 -1.62 11.94 12.24
N LEU A 72 -2.10 11.01 11.43
CA LEU A 72 -3.33 11.23 10.64
C LEU A 72 -4.57 11.38 11.51
N ASP A 73 -4.68 10.61 12.59
CA ASP A 73 -5.78 10.73 13.56
C ASP A 73 -5.73 12.11 14.26
N GLU A 74 -4.53 12.54 14.67
CA GLU A 74 -4.27 13.87 15.24
C GLU A 74 -4.52 15.01 14.22
N LEU A 75 -4.28 14.75 12.92
CA LEU A 75 -4.54 15.65 11.81
C LEU A 75 -5.98 15.58 11.28
N ASN A 76 -6.80 14.62 11.73
CA ASN A 76 -8.18 14.47 11.28
C ASN A 76 -9.10 15.60 11.78
N GLY A 77 -8.53 16.63 12.41
CA GLY A 77 -9.09 17.98 12.46
C GLY A 77 -9.12 18.62 11.06
N ARG A 78 -10.17 18.31 10.29
CA ARG A 78 -10.59 18.96 9.03
C ARG A 78 -9.66 18.75 7.83
N ILE A 79 -9.91 17.69 7.07
CA ILE A 79 -9.79 17.79 5.61
C ILE A 79 -11.11 18.38 5.11
N VAL A 80 -11.09 19.67 4.81
CA VAL A 80 -12.20 20.38 4.17
C VAL A 80 -12.27 19.87 2.72
N HIS A 81 -13.42 19.32 2.35
CA HIS A 81 -13.75 18.93 0.98
C HIS A 81 -13.82 20.15 0.06
#